data_AF-A0A7W0T104-F1
#
_entry.id   AF-A0A7W0T104-F1
#
_cell.length_a   1.000
_cell.length_b   1.000
_cell.length_c   1.000
_cell.angle_alpha   90.00
_cell.angle_beta   90.00
_cell.angle_gamma   90.00
#
_symmetry.space_group_name_H-M   'P 1'
#
loop_
_entity.id
_entity.type
_entity.pdbx_description
1 polymer ?
#
loop_
_entity_poly.entity_id
_entity_poly.type
_entity_poly.pdbx_seq_one_letter_code
_entity_poly.pdbx_strand_id
1 'polypeptide(L)'
;MGGERPLLIFVSDIHLTDRLHGNAVSKADQFARFWQRIAVARGKRPAELCIVGDLFDLVRSPSWFEGRNRPYHGASTNGVVRNVEKIVEETIAREAGFFTAIRERVLSGELVLHYVVGNHDRLLMTAPAARLMISRAMTGGDGLELHKELVFPEHGVLAYHGNVGDPINASPDGEATIGDVIGSELILKYPRKLRELVGADHPGVDQIDDIDDVRPVYAVPAWVRQQSIARRELLRPMGQVWGEVVEEFLDNDFVKRWLGKQHKMFSLDLGKKLRLLLELSRNKLIAHGSDERLTQLYRFFQQSFDGKMSGLAATELQRRRGLRFVVNGHSHFPSMQPLGTIDGKPAVYFNTGTWRAVHQIGHDLRGRPSFLAYDAMSYLVFFPSDDPLHRDYEWWTGALVANASHAHGDAPNPGG
;
A
#
# COMPACT_ATOMS: atom_id res chain seq x y z
N MET A 1 13.80 24.45 28.02
CA MET A 1 14.41 23.19 28.49
C MET A 1 14.15 22.18 27.40
N GLY A 2 15.11 21.99 26.49
CA GLY A 2 14.94 21.10 25.34
C GLY A 2 15.27 19.68 25.74
N GLY A 3 14.30 18.77 25.64
CA GLY A 3 14.57 17.34 25.75
C GLY A 3 15.56 16.91 24.66
N GLU A 4 16.28 15.82 24.90
CA GLU A 4 17.05 15.19 23.84
C GLU A 4 16.10 14.62 22.78
N ARG A 5 16.24 15.10 21.54
CA ARG A 5 15.53 14.58 20.37
C ARG A 5 15.75 13.06 20.27
N PRO A 6 14.69 12.22 20.30
CA PRO A 6 14.83 10.78 20.19
C PRO A 6 15.10 10.33 18.74
N LEU A 7 15.51 9.06 18.57
CA LEU A 7 15.57 8.44 17.25
C LEU A 7 14.13 8.24 16.75
N LEU A 8 13.77 8.87 15.64
CA LEU A 8 12.41 8.78 15.08
C LEU A 8 12.45 8.10 13.72
N ILE A 9 11.59 7.10 13.53
CA ILE A 9 11.60 6.22 12.37
C ILE A 9 10.22 6.24 11.72
N PHE A 10 10.20 6.25 10.40
CA PHE A 10 8.97 6.16 9.62
C PHE A 10 9.00 4.97 8.67
N VAL A 11 7.90 4.22 8.68
CA VAL A 11 7.60 3.12 7.76
C VAL A 11 6.15 3.25 7.30
N SER A 12 5.79 2.68 6.15
CA SER A 12 4.41 2.71 5.64
C SER A 12 4.16 1.54 4.69
N ASP A 13 2.90 1.37 4.28
CA ASP A 13 2.50 0.49 3.18
C ASP A 13 3.02 -0.94 3.40
N ILE A 14 2.76 -1.51 4.58
CA ILE A 14 3.12 -2.89 4.93
C ILE A 14 2.05 -3.87 4.42
N HIS A 15 0.78 -3.44 4.45
CA HIS A 15 -0.39 -4.15 3.95
C HIS A 15 -0.50 -5.62 4.40
N LEU A 16 -0.61 -5.83 5.70
CA LEU A 16 -0.97 -7.12 6.25
C LEU A 16 -2.40 -7.47 5.87
N THR A 17 -2.63 -8.72 5.47
CA THR A 17 -3.94 -9.21 5.00
C THR A 17 -4.18 -10.63 5.48
N ASP A 18 -5.44 -11.03 5.55
CA ASP A 18 -5.89 -12.29 6.12
C ASP A 18 -5.60 -13.49 5.19
N ARG A 19 -5.70 -13.33 3.87
CA ARG A 19 -5.77 -14.50 2.97
C ARG A 19 -4.93 -14.48 1.69
N LEU A 20 -4.41 -13.33 1.25
CA LEU A 20 -3.56 -13.30 0.04
C LEU A 20 -2.16 -13.85 0.30
N HIS A 21 -1.43 -14.20 -0.76
CA HIS A 21 -0.03 -14.61 -0.66
C HIS A 21 0.82 -13.50 -0.02
N GLY A 22 1.76 -13.90 0.83
CA GLY A 22 2.70 -12.99 1.47
C GLY A 22 3.98 -12.81 0.65
N ASN A 23 4.83 -11.90 1.11
CA ASN A 23 6.20 -11.74 0.61
C ASN A 23 6.98 -13.05 0.68
N ALA A 24 8.06 -13.16 -0.10
CA ALA A 24 8.96 -14.31 -0.03
C ALA A 24 9.64 -14.44 1.36
N VAL A 25 9.84 -13.31 2.04
CA VAL A 25 10.31 -13.25 3.42
C VAL A 25 9.17 -12.83 4.35
N SER A 26 8.99 -13.57 5.46
CA SER A 26 7.95 -13.25 6.46
C SER A 26 8.09 -11.83 7.00
N LYS A 27 6.98 -11.19 7.35
CA LYS A 27 7.01 -9.82 7.91
C LYS A 27 7.77 -9.76 9.23
N ALA A 28 7.74 -10.84 10.02
CA ALA A 28 8.54 -10.97 11.24
C ALA A 28 10.06 -10.93 10.95
N ASP A 29 10.53 -11.65 9.93
CA ASP A 29 11.94 -11.65 9.54
C ASP A 29 12.37 -10.30 8.95
N GLN A 30 11.49 -9.64 8.19
CA GLN A 30 11.74 -8.27 7.70
C GLN A 30 11.90 -7.30 8.86
N PHE A 31 10.99 -7.36 9.84
CA PHE A 31 11.09 -6.55 11.05
C PHE A 31 12.36 -6.85 11.86
N ALA A 32 12.74 -8.12 12.01
CA ALA A 32 13.96 -8.49 12.73
C ALA A 32 15.23 -7.90 12.07
N ARG A 33 15.33 -7.97 10.74
CA ARG A 33 16.43 -7.37 9.97
C ARG A 33 16.46 -5.85 10.08
N PHE A 34 15.30 -5.22 10.00
CA PHE A 34 15.15 -3.78 10.25
C PHE A 34 15.60 -3.42 11.67
N TRP A 35 15.11 -4.15 12.68
CA TRP A 35 15.40 -3.87 14.08
C TRP A 35 16.88 -3.99 14.42
N GLN A 36 17.61 -4.94 13.82
CA GLN A 36 19.07 -5.03 14.00
C GLN A 36 19.80 -3.73 13.65
N ARG A 37 19.36 -3.01 12.61
CA ARG A 37 19.94 -1.72 12.22
C ARG A 37 19.53 -0.60 13.18
N ILE A 38 18.26 -0.59 13.58
CA ILE A 38 17.72 0.41 14.51
C ILE A 38 18.32 0.27 15.92
N ALA A 39 18.52 -0.96 16.39
CA ALA A 39 19.07 -1.24 17.71
C ALA A 39 20.46 -0.62 17.89
N VAL A 40 21.29 -0.64 16.83
CA VAL A 40 22.60 0.03 16.82
C VAL A 40 22.44 1.55 16.87
N ALA A 41 21.56 2.12 16.04
CA ALA A 41 21.37 3.57 15.93
C ALA A 41 20.76 4.20 17.21
N ARG A 42 19.82 3.52 17.88
CA ARG A 42 19.17 4.03 19.10
C ARG A 42 20.09 4.01 20.33
N GLY A 43 21.10 3.13 20.32
CA GLY A 43 21.92 2.84 21.49
C GLY A 43 21.06 2.32 22.65
N LYS A 44 21.04 3.04 23.77
CA LYS A 44 20.23 2.67 24.95
C LYS A 44 18.87 3.36 25.00
N ARG A 45 18.62 4.36 24.17
CA ARG A 45 17.41 5.17 24.20
C ARG A 45 16.24 4.45 23.51
N PRO A 46 14.99 4.68 23.94
CA PRO A 46 13.84 4.23 23.17
C PRO A 46 13.87 4.85 21.77
N ALA A 47 13.53 4.06 20.75
CA ALA A 47 13.25 4.57 19.42
C ALA A 47 11.75 4.87 19.30
N GLU A 48 11.39 5.89 18.54
CA GLU A 48 10.01 6.15 18.14
C GLU A 48 9.79 5.62 16.72
N LEU A 49 8.79 4.78 16.52
CA LEU A 49 8.40 4.26 15.20
C LEU A 49 6.99 4.73 14.87
N CYS A 50 6.88 5.54 13.81
CA CYS A 50 5.62 5.97 13.24
C CYS A 50 5.30 5.17 11.98
N ILE A 51 4.18 4.45 12.02
CA ILE A 51 3.61 3.78 10.85
C ILE A 51 2.71 4.78 10.13
N VAL A 52 3.10 5.19 8.92
CA VAL A 52 2.45 6.24 8.13
C VAL A 52 1.44 5.65 7.14
N GLY A 53 0.47 4.93 7.69
CA GLY A 53 -0.66 4.35 6.98
C GLY A 53 -0.39 3.02 6.30
N ASP A 54 -1.50 2.39 5.95
CA ASP A 54 -1.59 1.12 5.21
C ASP A 54 -0.79 -0.01 5.89
N LEU A 55 -0.93 -0.13 7.22
CA LEU A 55 -0.44 -1.30 7.95
C LEU A 55 -1.30 -2.53 7.62
N PHE A 56 -2.62 -2.35 7.64
CA PHE A 56 -3.59 -3.38 7.28
C PHE A 56 -4.15 -3.11 5.88
N ASP A 57 -4.29 -4.15 5.07
CA ASP A 57 -4.99 -4.09 3.80
C ASP A 57 -6.45 -4.50 3.94
N LEU A 58 -7.23 -3.70 4.69
CA LEU A 58 -8.64 -4.02 4.90
C LEU A 58 -9.40 -3.96 3.58
N VAL A 59 -9.14 -2.94 2.75
CA VAL A 59 -9.85 -2.73 1.48
C VAL A 59 -9.67 -3.90 0.51
N ARG A 60 -8.50 -4.55 0.51
CA ARG A 60 -8.20 -5.70 -0.35
C ARG A 60 -8.12 -7.02 0.41
N SER A 61 -8.92 -7.18 1.46
CA SER A 61 -9.16 -8.50 2.05
C SER A 61 -10.10 -9.36 1.19
N PRO A 62 -9.74 -10.61 0.83
CA PRO A 62 -10.64 -11.55 0.17
C PRO A 62 -11.90 -11.87 0.98
N SER A 63 -11.86 -11.73 2.31
CA SER A 63 -13.00 -12.03 3.21
C SER A 63 -14.22 -11.16 2.96
N TRP A 64 -14.09 -10.02 2.26
CA TRP A 64 -15.24 -9.24 1.81
C TRP A 64 -16.21 -10.03 0.92
N PHE A 65 -15.72 -11.03 0.18
CA PHE A 65 -16.53 -11.84 -0.72
C PHE A 65 -17.27 -13.01 -0.05
N GLU A 66 -17.07 -13.25 1.25
CA GLU A 66 -17.83 -14.27 2.00
C GLU A 66 -19.26 -13.83 2.33
N GLY A 67 -19.53 -12.52 2.26
CA GLY A 67 -20.83 -11.94 2.57
C GLY A 67 -21.26 -10.90 1.55
N ARG A 68 -22.32 -10.17 1.89
CA ARG A 68 -22.90 -9.08 1.08
C ARG A 68 -22.27 -7.71 1.30
N ASN A 69 -21.50 -7.54 2.37
CA ASN A 69 -20.87 -6.26 2.69
C ASN A 69 -19.58 -6.10 1.90
N ARG A 70 -19.22 -4.86 1.61
CA ARG A 70 -18.03 -4.49 0.84
C ARG A 70 -17.32 -3.31 1.53
N PRO A 71 -16.01 -3.11 1.30
CA PRO A 71 -15.25 -2.06 1.98
C PRO A 71 -15.71 -0.64 1.59
N TYR A 72 -16.43 -0.52 0.47
CA TYR A 72 -17.02 0.72 -0.03
C TYR A 72 -18.49 0.92 0.35
N HIS A 73 -19.08 0.01 1.14
CA HIS A 73 -20.36 0.26 1.81
C HIS A 73 -20.15 1.17 3.03
N GLY A 74 -21.24 1.68 3.61
CA GLY A 74 -21.15 2.63 4.73
C GLY A 74 -20.28 2.10 5.88
N ALA A 75 -19.20 2.83 6.19
CA ALA A 75 -18.13 2.39 7.10
C ALA A 75 -18.63 2.07 8.52
N SER A 76 -19.67 2.79 8.96
CA SER A 76 -20.29 2.62 10.29
C SER A 76 -21.42 1.59 10.32
N THR A 77 -21.72 0.91 9.22
CA THR A 77 -22.76 -0.12 9.22
C THR A 77 -22.28 -1.35 10.00
N ASN A 78 -23.15 -1.94 10.83
CA ASN A 78 -22.81 -3.11 11.63
C ASN A 78 -22.22 -4.28 10.80
N GLY A 79 -22.65 -4.42 9.54
CA GLY A 79 -22.13 -5.44 8.64
C GLY A 79 -20.68 -5.19 8.20
N VAL A 80 -20.32 -3.93 7.93
CA VAL A 80 -18.95 -3.55 7.57
C VAL A 80 -18.04 -3.62 8.79
N VAL A 81 -18.47 -3.08 9.94
CA VAL A 81 -17.69 -3.10 11.18
C VAL A 81 -17.35 -4.53 11.61
N ARG A 82 -18.32 -5.45 11.63
CA ARG A 82 -18.05 -6.86 11.99
C ARG A 82 -17.07 -7.54 11.03
N ASN A 83 -17.15 -7.22 9.75
CA ASN A 83 -16.19 -7.77 8.77
C ASN A 83 -14.80 -7.20 9.02
N VAL A 84 -14.66 -5.90 9.32
CA VAL A 84 -13.36 -5.30 9.67
C VAL A 84 -12.77 -5.95 10.91
N GLU A 85 -13.57 -6.15 11.95
CA GLU A 85 -13.13 -6.83 13.18
C GLU A 85 -12.64 -8.25 12.89
N LYS A 86 -13.39 -9.02 12.11
CA LYS A 86 -12.99 -10.37 11.68
C LYS A 86 -11.68 -10.34 10.88
N ILE A 87 -11.57 -9.46 9.89
CA ILE A 87 -10.37 -9.36 9.03
C ILE A 87 -9.14 -9.01 9.88
N VAL A 88 -9.27 -8.07 10.82
CA VAL A 88 -8.18 -7.69 11.73
C VAL A 88 -7.78 -8.83 12.64
N GLU A 89 -8.74 -9.55 13.22
CA GLU A 89 -8.47 -10.73 14.05
C GLU A 89 -7.72 -11.82 13.27
N GLU A 90 -8.21 -12.19 12.07
CA GLU A 90 -7.56 -13.18 11.21
C GLU A 90 -6.15 -12.73 10.77
N THR A 91 -5.98 -11.44 10.45
CA THR A 91 -4.68 -10.87 10.06
C THR A 91 -3.68 -10.89 11.23
N ILE A 92 -4.11 -10.53 12.44
CA ILE A 92 -3.26 -10.58 13.64
C ILE A 92 -2.85 -12.02 13.94
N ALA A 93 -3.77 -12.97 13.85
CA ALA A 93 -3.48 -14.38 14.10
C ALA A 93 -2.47 -14.92 13.07
N ARG A 94 -2.66 -14.59 11.79
CA ARG A 94 -1.78 -14.99 10.70
C ARG A 94 -0.37 -14.40 10.85
N GLU A 95 -0.28 -13.12 11.18
CA GLU A 95 0.98 -12.38 11.29
C GLU A 95 1.48 -12.28 12.74
N ALA A 96 1.11 -13.24 13.60
CA ALA A 96 1.36 -13.21 15.04
C ALA A 96 2.85 -13.03 15.40
N GLY A 97 3.76 -13.59 14.59
CA GLY A 97 5.20 -13.41 14.76
C GLY A 97 5.64 -11.95 14.60
N PHE A 98 5.08 -11.22 13.64
CA PHE A 98 5.36 -9.80 13.40
C PHE A 98 4.85 -8.94 14.56
N PHE A 99 3.60 -9.13 14.98
CA PHE A 99 3.03 -8.40 16.12
C PHE A 99 3.77 -8.70 17.42
N THR A 100 4.16 -9.95 17.65
CA THR A 100 4.94 -10.34 18.84
C THR A 100 6.31 -9.67 18.83
N ALA A 101 7.02 -9.69 17.70
CA ALA A 101 8.33 -9.06 17.58
C ALA A 101 8.30 -7.55 17.86
N ILE A 102 7.25 -6.84 17.42
CA ILE A 102 7.02 -5.44 17.75
C ILE A 102 6.73 -5.26 19.25
N ARG A 103 5.77 -6.04 19.77
CA ARG A 103 5.30 -5.93 21.16
C ARG A 103 6.42 -6.16 22.16
N GLU A 104 7.31 -7.11 21.91
CA GLU A 104 8.48 -7.34 22.76
C GLU A 104 9.34 -6.08 22.93
N ARG A 105 9.51 -5.28 21.87
CA ARG A 105 10.28 -4.02 21.93
C ARG A 105 9.54 -2.91 22.63
N VAL A 106 8.22 -2.88 22.53
CA VAL A 106 7.39 -1.94 23.29
C VAL A 106 7.44 -2.28 24.78
N LEU A 107 7.22 -3.54 25.15
CA LEU A 107 7.21 -3.99 26.54
C LEU A 107 8.58 -3.89 27.22
N SER A 108 9.68 -4.03 26.46
CA SER A 108 11.04 -3.80 26.98
C SER A 108 11.39 -2.32 27.14
N GLY A 109 10.52 -1.40 26.70
CA GLY A 109 10.79 0.05 26.69
C GLY A 109 11.78 0.49 25.61
N GLU A 110 12.11 -0.38 24.65
CA GLU A 110 13.02 -0.05 23.56
C GLU A 110 12.33 0.70 22.41
N LEU A 111 11.00 0.62 22.32
CA LEU A 111 10.20 1.15 21.22
C LEU A 111 8.94 1.87 21.70
N VAL A 112 8.69 3.05 21.16
CA VAL A 112 7.42 3.77 21.26
C VAL A 112 6.76 3.75 19.89
N LEU A 113 5.48 3.41 19.83
CA LEU A 113 4.74 3.29 18.57
C LEU A 113 3.78 4.45 18.36
N HIS A 114 3.75 4.93 17.12
CA HIS A 114 2.78 5.89 16.61
C HIS A 114 2.12 5.32 15.36
N TYR A 115 0.82 5.57 15.17
CA TYR A 115 0.10 5.01 14.03
C TYR A 115 -0.78 6.10 13.38
N VAL A 116 -0.39 6.49 12.17
CA VAL A 116 -1.20 7.29 11.26
C VAL A 116 -1.97 6.37 10.32
N VAL A 117 -3.27 6.55 10.15
CA VAL A 117 -4.10 5.74 9.23
C VAL A 117 -3.91 6.18 7.77
N GLY A 118 -3.91 5.20 6.87
CA GLY A 118 -3.96 5.36 5.43
C GLY A 118 -5.32 5.02 4.82
N ASN A 119 -5.40 4.90 3.50
CA ASN A 119 -6.68 4.60 2.84
C ASN A 119 -7.07 3.13 2.96
N HIS A 120 -6.11 2.20 3.07
CA HIS A 120 -6.40 0.77 3.17
C HIS A 120 -6.84 0.34 4.57
N ASP A 121 -6.48 1.09 5.61
CA ASP A 121 -6.84 0.83 6.99
C ASP A 121 -7.78 1.91 7.59
N ARG A 122 -8.29 2.85 6.78
CA ARG A 122 -9.25 3.90 7.20
C ARG A 122 -10.47 3.36 7.96
N LEU A 123 -10.91 2.15 7.65
CA LEU A 123 -12.08 1.52 8.27
C LEU A 123 -11.86 1.19 9.76
N LEU A 124 -10.61 1.20 10.23
CA LEU A 124 -10.30 1.11 11.66
C LEU A 124 -10.89 2.28 12.47
N MET A 125 -11.06 3.45 11.85
CA MET A 125 -11.63 4.63 12.50
C MET A 125 -13.08 4.41 12.96
N THR A 126 -13.81 3.48 12.34
CA THR A 126 -15.20 3.13 12.68
C THR A 126 -15.32 1.77 13.37
N ALA A 127 -14.21 1.08 13.66
CA ALA A 127 -14.19 -0.26 14.26
C ALA A 127 -13.43 -0.26 15.61
N PRO A 128 -14.06 0.13 16.73
CA PRO A 128 -13.40 0.25 18.02
C PRO A 128 -12.81 -1.06 18.56
N ALA A 129 -13.48 -2.21 18.37
CA ALA A 129 -12.94 -3.48 18.83
C ALA A 129 -11.70 -3.89 18.02
N ALA A 130 -11.69 -3.61 16.70
CA ALA A 130 -10.51 -3.82 15.86
C ALA A 130 -9.30 -2.99 16.33
N ARG A 131 -9.51 -1.71 16.66
CA ARG A 131 -8.46 -0.84 17.22
C ARG A 131 -7.89 -1.40 18.53
N LEU A 132 -8.76 -1.89 19.41
CA LEU A 132 -8.36 -2.50 20.67
C LEU A 132 -7.53 -3.78 20.45
N MET A 133 -7.93 -4.63 19.51
CA MET A 133 -7.16 -5.81 19.13
C MET A 133 -5.76 -5.44 18.63
N ILE A 134 -5.66 -4.43 17.77
CA ILE A 134 -4.37 -3.93 17.25
C ILE A 134 -3.50 -3.37 18.38
N SER A 135 -4.07 -2.54 19.26
CA SER A 135 -3.36 -1.96 20.39
C SER A 135 -2.76 -3.07 21.27
N ARG A 136 -3.55 -4.09 21.63
CA ARG A 136 -3.09 -5.22 22.44
C ARG A 136 -2.04 -6.05 21.72
N ALA A 137 -2.24 -6.31 20.43
CA ALA A 137 -1.30 -7.08 19.62
C ALA A 137 0.07 -6.39 19.55
N MET A 138 0.11 -5.08 19.34
CA MET A 138 1.34 -4.30 19.14
C MET A 138 2.00 -3.81 20.43
N THR A 139 1.23 -3.54 21.50
CA THR A 139 1.75 -2.88 22.72
C THR A 139 1.57 -3.70 23.99
N GLY A 140 0.70 -4.72 23.97
CA GLY A 140 0.27 -5.42 25.18
C GLY A 140 -0.75 -4.65 26.05
N GLY A 141 -1.12 -3.43 25.64
CA GLY A 141 -2.13 -2.61 26.32
C GLY A 141 -3.16 -2.01 25.36
N ASP A 142 -3.97 -1.10 25.87
CA ASP A 142 -5.16 -0.55 25.18
C ASP A 142 -4.96 0.92 24.73
N GLY A 143 -3.72 1.43 24.81
CA GLY A 143 -3.38 2.85 24.66
C GLY A 143 -2.86 3.30 23.30
N LEU A 144 -2.79 2.44 22.28
CA LEU A 144 -2.33 2.86 20.95
C LEU A 144 -3.42 3.67 20.25
N GLU A 145 -3.17 4.96 20.04
CA GLU A 145 -4.06 5.86 19.32
C GLU A 145 -3.82 5.81 17.80
N LEU A 146 -4.90 5.94 17.04
CA LEU A 146 -4.87 6.06 15.58
C LEU A 146 -5.10 7.51 15.18
N HIS A 147 -4.18 8.06 14.39
CA HIS A 147 -4.18 9.46 13.98
C HIS A 147 -4.41 9.61 12.48
N LYS A 148 -5.03 10.71 12.03
CA LYS A 148 -5.04 11.06 10.60
C LYS A 148 -3.74 11.72 10.15
N GLU A 149 -3.10 12.42 11.08
CA GLU A 149 -1.79 13.05 10.92
C GLU A 149 -1.13 13.17 12.30
N LEU A 150 0.20 13.26 12.31
CA LEU A 150 1.01 13.48 13.52
C LEU A 150 2.09 14.52 13.25
N VAL A 151 2.40 15.31 14.27
CA VAL A 151 3.50 16.29 14.24
C VAL A 151 4.54 15.86 15.26
N PHE A 152 5.80 15.88 14.85
CA PHE A 152 6.97 15.65 15.70
C PHE A 152 7.79 16.95 15.75
N PRO A 153 7.49 17.87 16.69
CA PRO A 153 8.07 19.20 16.70
C PRO A 153 9.58 19.20 16.90
N GLU A 154 10.11 18.28 17.73
CA GLU A 154 11.55 18.15 17.98
C GLU A 154 12.34 17.79 16.72
N HIS A 155 11.69 17.14 15.77
CA HIS A 155 12.26 16.75 14.48
C HIS A 155 11.86 17.73 13.35
N GLY A 156 10.88 18.60 13.59
CA GLY A 156 10.28 19.45 12.56
C GLY A 156 9.54 18.67 11.47
N VAL A 157 8.89 17.56 11.84
CA VAL A 157 8.24 16.63 10.91
C VAL A 157 6.72 16.69 11.03
N LEU A 158 6.04 16.70 9.88
CA LEU A 158 4.62 16.38 9.73
C LEU A 158 4.48 15.02 9.03
N ALA A 159 3.71 14.11 9.61
CA ALA A 159 3.42 12.80 9.04
C ALA A 159 1.91 12.66 8.76
N TYR A 160 1.56 12.31 7.52
CA TYR A 160 0.19 11.94 7.12
C TYR A 160 0.25 10.96 5.96
N HIS A 161 -0.78 10.14 5.75
CA HIS A 161 -0.76 9.19 4.62
C HIS A 161 -1.03 9.90 3.27
N GLY A 162 -0.35 9.47 2.21
CA GLY A 162 -0.33 10.17 0.92
C GLY A 162 -1.66 10.19 0.14
N ASN A 163 -2.62 9.35 0.53
CA ASN A 163 -3.92 9.25 -0.11
C ASN A 163 -4.70 10.58 -0.14
N VAL A 164 -4.43 11.50 0.80
CA VAL A 164 -5.10 12.83 0.84
C VAL A 164 -4.88 13.66 -0.43
N GLY A 165 -3.78 13.43 -1.15
CA GLY A 165 -3.48 14.09 -2.41
C GLY A 165 -3.93 13.31 -3.65
N ASP A 166 -4.45 12.09 -3.49
CA ASP A 166 -4.86 11.22 -4.60
C ASP A 166 -6.38 11.34 -4.88
N PRO A 167 -6.83 11.88 -6.03
CA PRO A 167 -8.25 11.98 -6.36
C PRO A 167 -9.02 10.64 -6.38
N ILE A 168 -8.31 9.51 -6.51
CA ILE A 168 -8.92 8.17 -6.50
C ILE A 168 -9.09 7.62 -5.10
N ASN A 169 -8.17 7.93 -4.18
CA ASN A 169 -8.08 7.36 -2.83
C ASN A 169 -8.29 8.40 -1.71
N ALA A 170 -8.52 9.67 -2.04
CA ALA A 170 -8.82 10.73 -1.09
C ALA A 170 -10.29 10.71 -0.67
N SER A 171 -10.50 10.76 0.64
CA SER A 171 -11.81 10.98 1.24
C SER A 171 -11.65 11.82 2.51
N PRO A 172 -11.95 13.13 2.47
CA PRO A 172 -11.79 14.01 3.63
C PRO A 172 -12.56 13.54 4.87
N ASP A 173 -13.75 12.99 4.63
CA ASP A 173 -14.66 12.52 5.67
C ASP A 173 -14.41 11.06 6.08
N GLY A 174 -13.45 10.37 5.44
CA GLY A 174 -13.16 8.95 5.67
C GLY A 174 -14.16 7.99 5.00
N GLU A 175 -15.06 8.52 4.18
CA GLU A 175 -16.00 7.78 3.33
C GLU A 175 -15.30 6.91 2.28
N ALA A 176 -16.06 5.99 1.69
CA ALA A 176 -15.58 5.14 0.61
C ALA A 176 -15.11 5.92 -0.61
N THR A 177 -14.06 5.42 -1.26
CA THR A 177 -13.44 5.99 -2.45
C THR A 177 -13.69 5.13 -3.68
N ILE A 178 -13.45 5.67 -4.89
CA ILE A 178 -13.46 4.84 -6.10
C ILE A 178 -12.30 3.84 -6.09
N GLY A 179 -11.19 4.17 -5.44
CA GLY A 179 -10.08 3.25 -5.19
C GLY A 179 -10.49 2.00 -4.42
N ASP A 180 -11.39 2.12 -3.45
CA ASP A 180 -11.90 0.96 -2.69
C ASP A 180 -12.68 -0.01 -3.58
N VAL A 181 -13.47 0.53 -4.52
CA VAL A 181 -14.22 -0.28 -5.47
C VAL A 181 -13.29 -0.90 -6.51
N ILE A 182 -12.25 -0.18 -6.96
CA ILE A 182 -11.24 -0.74 -7.86
C ILE A 182 -10.53 -1.91 -7.17
N GLY A 183 -10.04 -1.72 -5.94
CA GLY A 183 -9.37 -2.76 -5.16
C GLY A 183 -10.26 -3.99 -4.93
N SER A 184 -11.51 -3.77 -4.54
CA SER A 184 -12.44 -4.88 -4.26
C SER A 184 -12.99 -5.53 -5.53
N GLU A 185 -13.61 -4.75 -6.42
CA GLU A 185 -14.44 -5.29 -7.51
C GLU A 185 -13.66 -5.55 -8.81
N LEU A 186 -12.44 -5.00 -8.97
CA LEU A 186 -11.55 -5.34 -10.09
C LEU A 186 -10.39 -6.22 -9.63
N ILE A 187 -9.55 -5.71 -8.72
CA ILE A 187 -8.27 -6.34 -8.36
C ILE A 187 -8.47 -7.67 -7.66
N LEU A 188 -9.31 -7.72 -6.61
CA LEU A 188 -9.58 -8.97 -5.90
C LEU A 188 -10.53 -9.91 -6.62
N LYS A 189 -11.57 -9.36 -7.26
CA LYS A 189 -12.59 -10.19 -7.90
C LYS A 189 -12.03 -10.96 -9.11
N TYR A 190 -11.09 -10.35 -9.84
CA TYR A 190 -10.57 -10.94 -11.07
C TYR A 190 -9.88 -12.30 -10.87
N PRO A 191 -8.84 -12.46 -10.02
CA PRO A 191 -8.22 -13.76 -9.77
C PRO A 191 -9.22 -14.79 -9.23
N ARG A 192 -10.17 -14.35 -8.39
CA ARG A 192 -11.21 -15.23 -7.84
C ARG A 192 -12.09 -15.83 -8.94
N LYS A 193 -12.69 -14.99 -9.79
CA LYS A 193 -13.54 -15.47 -10.90
C LYS A 193 -12.74 -16.32 -11.89
N LEU A 194 -11.47 -16.00 -12.10
CA LEU A 194 -10.61 -16.80 -12.96
C LEU A 194 -10.45 -18.22 -12.41
N ARG A 195 -10.16 -18.37 -11.11
CA ARG A 195 -10.08 -19.69 -10.45
C ARG A 195 -11.39 -20.47 -10.52
N GLU A 196 -12.52 -19.78 -10.33
CA GLU A 196 -13.84 -20.40 -10.47
C GLU A 196 -14.07 -20.94 -11.90
N LEU A 197 -13.51 -20.28 -12.92
CA LEU A 197 -13.62 -20.70 -14.31
C LEU A 197 -12.64 -21.82 -14.72
N VAL A 198 -11.37 -21.73 -14.31
CA VAL A 198 -10.32 -22.66 -14.79
C VAL A 198 -9.94 -23.76 -13.80
N GLY A 199 -10.44 -23.69 -12.56
CA GLY A 199 -10.05 -24.54 -11.45
C GLY A 199 -8.97 -23.90 -10.58
N ALA A 200 -9.09 -24.03 -9.25
CA ALA A 200 -8.19 -23.42 -8.29
C ALA A 200 -6.74 -23.92 -8.39
N ASP A 201 -6.56 -25.17 -8.83
CA ASP A 201 -5.25 -25.82 -8.98
C ASP A 201 -4.68 -25.71 -10.40
N HIS A 202 -5.31 -24.93 -11.29
CA HIS A 202 -4.81 -24.76 -12.65
C HIS A 202 -3.39 -24.16 -12.61
N PRO A 203 -2.40 -24.77 -13.27
CA PRO A 203 -1.03 -24.25 -13.27
C PRO A 203 -0.97 -22.78 -13.64
N GLY A 204 -0.35 -21.96 -12.78
CA GLY A 204 -0.15 -20.53 -13.03
C GLY A 204 -1.30 -19.60 -12.68
N VAL A 205 -2.42 -20.12 -12.17
CA VAL A 205 -3.55 -19.28 -11.69
C VAL A 205 -3.23 -18.58 -10.36
N ASP A 206 -2.33 -19.16 -9.57
CA ASP A 206 -1.75 -18.61 -8.35
C ASP A 206 -1.02 -17.28 -8.61
N GLN A 207 -0.23 -17.22 -9.68
CA GLN A 207 0.50 -16.01 -10.10
C GLN A 207 -0.42 -14.90 -10.61
N ILE A 208 -1.73 -15.14 -10.71
CA ILE A 208 -2.69 -14.10 -11.07
C ILE A 208 -3.02 -13.20 -9.88
N ASP A 209 -2.78 -13.64 -8.63
CA ASP A 209 -2.92 -12.79 -7.44
C ASP A 209 -1.96 -11.60 -7.43
N ASP A 210 -0.83 -11.71 -8.14
CA ASP A 210 0.17 -10.66 -8.30
C ASP A 210 -0.39 -9.38 -8.95
N ILE A 211 -1.61 -9.44 -9.52
CA ILE A 211 -2.39 -8.27 -9.94
C ILE A 211 -2.48 -7.22 -8.83
N ASP A 212 -2.49 -7.67 -7.56
CA ASP A 212 -2.56 -6.81 -6.38
C ASP A 212 -1.29 -5.99 -6.14
N ASP A 213 -0.15 -6.41 -6.70
CA ASP A 213 1.16 -5.77 -6.58
C ASP A 213 1.57 -5.00 -7.84
N VAL A 214 0.69 -4.94 -8.85
CA VAL A 214 0.89 -4.11 -10.04
C VAL A 214 0.74 -2.64 -9.68
N ARG A 215 1.79 -1.86 -9.94
CA ARG A 215 1.82 -0.42 -9.67
C ARG A 215 2.29 0.37 -10.92
N PRO A 216 1.65 1.52 -11.23
CA PRO A 216 0.43 2.06 -10.64
C PRO A 216 -0.80 1.20 -10.99
N VAL A 217 -1.91 1.32 -10.26
CA VAL A 217 -3.12 0.48 -10.46
C VAL A 217 -3.68 0.54 -11.89
N TYR A 218 -3.48 1.66 -12.60
CA TYR A 218 -3.87 1.81 -14.01
C TYR A 218 -3.08 0.90 -14.97
N ALA A 219 -1.99 0.28 -14.52
CA ALA A 219 -1.21 -0.66 -15.31
C ALA A 219 -1.78 -2.08 -15.30
N VAL A 220 -2.76 -2.36 -14.44
CA VAL A 220 -3.40 -3.66 -14.31
C VAL A 220 -3.91 -4.22 -15.65
N PRO A 221 -4.63 -3.46 -16.50
CA PRO A 221 -5.08 -3.99 -17.79
C PRO A 221 -3.92 -4.40 -18.72
N ALA A 222 -2.76 -3.73 -18.61
CA ALA A 222 -1.57 -4.08 -19.38
C ALA A 222 -0.89 -5.34 -18.85
N TRP A 223 -0.82 -5.46 -17.52
CA TRP A 223 -0.29 -6.64 -16.87
C TRP A 223 -1.15 -7.88 -17.14
N VAL A 224 -2.49 -7.77 -17.06
CA VAL A 224 -3.42 -8.86 -17.40
C VAL A 224 -3.18 -9.37 -18.84
N ARG A 225 -2.98 -8.44 -19.78
CA ARG A 225 -2.63 -8.78 -21.17
C ARG A 225 -1.29 -9.50 -21.28
N GLN A 226 -0.25 -9.04 -20.60
CA GLN A 226 1.07 -9.68 -20.64
C GLN A 226 1.00 -11.12 -20.09
N GLN A 227 0.33 -11.31 -18.96
CA GLN A 227 0.11 -12.63 -18.36
C GLN A 227 -0.67 -13.56 -19.30
N SER A 228 -1.69 -13.02 -19.99
CA SER A 228 -2.45 -13.77 -21.01
C SER A 228 -1.59 -14.23 -22.19
N ILE A 229 -0.55 -13.48 -22.57
CA ILE A 229 0.38 -13.84 -23.64
C ILE A 229 1.41 -14.88 -23.16
N ALA A 230 1.91 -14.70 -21.94
CA ALA A 230 2.85 -15.63 -21.31
C ALA A 230 2.21 -17.01 -21.09
N ARG A 231 0.90 -17.05 -20.86
CA ARG A 231 0.09 -18.23 -20.55
C ARG A 231 -0.97 -18.42 -21.61
N ARG A 232 -0.59 -18.99 -22.76
CA ARG A 232 -1.48 -19.11 -23.93
C ARG A 232 -2.75 -19.90 -23.62
N GLU A 233 -2.67 -20.84 -22.70
CA GLU A 233 -3.78 -21.64 -22.16
C GLU A 233 -4.78 -20.80 -21.37
N LEU A 234 -4.32 -19.76 -20.67
CA LEU A 234 -5.18 -18.84 -19.92
C LEU A 234 -5.66 -17.64 -20.75
N LEU A 235 -5.13 -17.43 -21.96
CA LEU A 235 -5.47 -16.27 -22.81
C LEU A 235 -6.99 -16.06 -22.99
N ARG A 236 -7.74 -17.12 -23.28
CA ARG A 236 -9.19 -17.04 -23.47
C ARG A 236 -9.92 -16.85 -22.13
N PRO A 237 -9.72 -17.69 -21.10
CA PRO A 237 -10.31 -17.49 -19.78
C PRO A 237 -10.05 -16.10 -19.18
N MET A 238 -8.81 -15.62 -19.23
CA MET A 238 -8.42 -14.32 -18.69
C MET A 238 -9.15 -13.17 -19.41
N GLY A 239 -9.18 -13.19 -20.75
CA GLY A 239 -9.89 -12.18 -21.53
C GLY A 239 -11.39 -12.17 -21.26
N GLN A 240 -12.00 -13.35 -21.10
CA GLN A 240 -13.41 -13.48 -20.75
C GLN A 240 -13.69 -12.89 -19.36
N VAL A 241 -12.98 -13.37 -18.34
CA VAL A 241 -13.20 -12.95 -16.95
C VAL A 241 -12.89 -11.47 -16.75
N TRP A 242 -11.84 -10.95 -17.40
CA TRP A 242 -11.52 -9.52 -17.34
C TRP A 242 -12.67 -8.68 -17.92
N GLY A 243 -13.23 -9.10 -19.06
CA GLY A 243 -14.37 -8.42 -19.67
C GLY A 243 -15.61 -8.39 -18.77
N GLU A 244 -15.95 -9.53 -18.17
CA GLU A 244 -17.07 -9.65 -17.22
C GLU A 244 -16.86 -8.79 -15.97
N VAL A 245 -15.67 -8.84 -15.37
CA VAL A 245 -15.33 -8.08 -14.17
C VAL A 245 -15.38 -6.57 -14.41
N VAL A 246 -14.89 -6.10 -15.57
CA VAL A 246 -15.00 -4.69 -15.98
C VAL A 246 -16.45 -4.27 -16.17
N GLU A 247 -17.29 -5.12 -16.76
CA GLU A 247 -18.70 -4.83 -16.95
C GLU A 247 -19.44 -4.72 -15.62
N GLU A 248 -19.27 -5.70 -14.72
CA GLU A 248 -19.82 -5.66 -13.36
C GLU A 248 -19.36 -4.42 -12.57
N PHE A 249 -18.09 -4.02 -12.73
CA PHE A 249 -17.56 -2.82 -12.10
C PHE A 249 -18.23 -1.55 -12.62
N LEU A 250 -18.35 -1.39 -13.94
CA LEU A 250 -19.02 -0.23 -14.54
C LEU A 250 -20.52 -0.21 -14.21
N ASP A 251 -21.12 -1.38 -13.99
CA ASP A 251 -22.52 -1.51 -13.59
C ASP A 251 -22.80 -1.30 -12.11
N ASN A 252 -21.77 -1.27 -11.27
CA ASN A 252 -21.89 -1.05 -9.83
C ASN A 252 -22.49 0.32 -9.51
N ASP A 253 -23.48 0.34 -8.61
CA ASP A 253 -24.21 1.55 -8.21
C ASP A 253 -23.31 2.66 -7.66
N PHE A 254 -22.28 2.30 -6.89
CA PHE A 254 -21.31 3.27 -6.39
C PHE A 254 -20.55 3.92 -7.55
N VAL A 255 -20.06 3.10 -8.49
CA VAL A 255 -19.29 3.54 -9.66
C VAL A 255 -20.13 4.44 -10.55
N LYS A 256 -21.38 4.05 -10.85
CA LYS A 256 -22.34 4.87 -11.60
C LYS A 256 -22.57 6.25 -10.95
N ARG A 257 -22.80 6.27 -9.63
CA ARG A 257 -22.96 7.53 -8.88
C ARG A 257 -21.70 8.38 -8.90
N TRP A 258 -20.52 7.77 -8.70
CA TRP A 258 -19.24 8.47 -8.72
C TRP A 258 -18.96 9.08 -10.09
N LEU A 259 -19.10 8.31 -11.17
CA LEU A 259 -18.97 8.79 -12.55
C LEU A 259 -19.95 9.95 -12.82
N GLY A 260 -21.21 9.81 -12.40
CA GLY A 260 -22.23 10.85 -12.53
C GLY A 260 -21.87 12.15 -11.80
N LYS A 261 -21.20 12.10 -10.65
CA LYS A 261 -20.71 13.29 -9.93
C LYS A 261 -19.55 13.97 -10.69
N GLN A 262 -18.62 13.20 -11.26
CA GLN A 262 -17.51 13.75 -12.05
C GLN A 262 -18.01 14.53 -13.28
N HIS A 263 -19.12 14.09 -13.91
CA HIS A 263 -19.74 14.82 -14.99
C HIS A 263 -20.24 16.23 -14.60
N LYS A 264 -20.65 16.43 -13.33
CA LYS A 264 -21.21 17.69 -12.83
C LYS A 264 -20.16 18.68 -12.35
N MET A 265 -19.00 18.20 -11.90
CA MET A 265 -17.95 19.04 -11.29
C MET A 265 -16.97 19.69 -12.28
N PHE A 266 -17.22 19.60 -13.60
CA PHE A 266 -16.26 20.04 -14.64
C PHE A 266 -14.83 19.45 -14.50
N SER A 267 -14.61 18.44 -13.64
CA SER A 267 -13.39 17.63 -13.51
C SER A 267 -13.25 16.62 -14.67
N LEU A 268 -13.52 17.10 -15.88
CA LEU A 268 -13.96 16.41 -17.10
C LEU A 268 -13.08 15.25 -17.60
N ASP A 269 -11.94 14.99 -16.99
CA ASP A 269 -10.89 14.17 -17.56
C ASP A 269 -10.73 12.81 -16.87
N LEU A 270 -10.67 12.75 -15.54
CA LEU A 270 -10.29 11.51 -14.83
C LEU A 270 -11.34 10.39 -14.97
N GLY A 271 -12.60 10.68 -14.67
CA GLY A 271 -13.67 9.67 -14.73
C GLY A 271 -13.94 9.15 -16.16
N LYS A 272 -13.90 10.05 -17.16
CA LYS A 272 -14.05 9.68 -18.58
C LYS A 272 -12.85 8.88 -19.08
N LYS A 273 -11.62 9.27 -18.73
CA LYS A 273 -10.40 8.53 -19.06
C LYS A 273 -10.41 7.14 -18.45
N LEU A 274 -10.79 7.01 -17.17
CA LEU A 274 -10.90 5.71 -16.49
C LEU A 274 -11.92 4.82 -17.19
N ARG A 275 -13.13 5.34 -17.43
CA ARG A 275 -14.19 4.59 -18.14
C ARG A 275 -13.74 4.16 -19.53
N LEU A 276 -13.20 5.08 -20.33
CA LEU A 276 -12.69 4.79 -21.67
C LEU A 276 -11.58 3.75 -21.64
N LEU A 277 -10.63 3.86 -20.71
CA LEU A 277 -9.52 2.91 -20.55
C LEU A 277 -10.04 1.50 -20.23
N LEU A 278 -11.03 1.39 -19.33
CA LEU A 278 -11.64 0.12 -18.97
C LEU A 278 -12.46 -0.46 -20.14
N GLU A 279 -13.31 0.34 -20.80
CA GLU A 279 -14.09 -0.08 -21.97
C GLU A 279 -13.19 -0.54 -23.13
N LEU A 280 -12.07 0.17 -23.36
CA LEU A 280 -11.07 -0.22 -24.35
C LEU A 280 -10.33 -1.50 -23.96
N SER A 281 -10.07 -1.72 -22.67
CA SER A 281 -9.42 -2.93 -22.17
C SER A 281 -10.26 -4.19 -22.37
N ARG A 282 -11.59 -4.06 -22.50
CA ARG A 282 -12.52 -5.15 -22.79
C ARG A 282 -12.39 -5.69 -24.22
N ASN A 283 -12.06 -4.82 -25.16
CA ASN A 283 -12.06 -5.17 -26.57
C ASN A 283 -10.72 -5.84 -26.97
N LYS A 284 -10.79 -6.99 -27.64
CA LYS A 284 -9.65 -7.73 -28.24
C LYS A 284 -8.74 -6.91 -29.18
N LEU A 285 -9.09 -5.66 -29.47
CA LEU A 285 -8.52 -4.79 -30.50
C LEU A 285 -7.25 -4.04 -30.08
N ILE A 286 -6.89 -3.98 -28.79
CA ILE A 286 -5.57 -3.45 -28.38
C ILE A 286 -4.53 -4.58 -28.36
N ALA A 287 -4.44 -5.29 -29.48
CA ALA A 287 -3.41 -6.30 -29.76
C ALA A 287 -2.13 -5.69 -30.35
N HIS A 288 -2.12 -4.37 -30.65
CA HIS A 288 -1.05 -3.70 -31.40
C HIS A 288 -0.64 -2.31 -30.87
N GLY A 289 -1.05 -1.92 -29.65
CA GLY A 289 -0.59 -0.66 -29.06
C GLY A 289 0.90 -0.74 -28.68
N SER A 290 1.70 0.24 -29.08
CA SER A 290 3.15 0.26 -28.79
C SER A 290 3.39 0.32 -27.28
N ASP A 291 3.93 -0.75 -26.70
CA ASP A 291 4.16 -0.88 -25.26
C ASP A 291 5.11 0.20 -24.71
N GLU A 292 5.96 0.78 -25.54
CA GLU A 292 6.85 1.89 -25.18
C GLU A 292 6.10 3.18 -24.79
N ARG A 293 5.03 3.54 -25.51
CA ARG A 293 4.19 4.70 -25.19
C ARG A 293 3.45 4.50 -23.86
N LEU A 294 3.07 3.26 -23.57
CA LEU A 294 2.37 2.91 -22.34
C LEU A 294 3.31 2.97 -21.13
N THR A 295 4.53 2.45 -21.27
CA THR A 295 5.57 2.56 -20.24
C THR A 295 5.98 4.02 -20.00
N GLN A 296 6.12 4.84 -21.04
CA GLN A 296 6.35 6.29 -20.89
C GLN A 296 5.19 6.99 -20.17
N LEU A 297 3.95 6.62 -20.49
CA LEU A 297 2.76 7.15 -19.83
C LEU A 297 2.73 6.80 -18.33
N TYR A 298 3.08 5.57 -17.95
CA TYR A 298 3.14 5.18 -16.53
C TYR A 298 4.23 5.94 -15.75
N ARG A 299 5.43 6.08 -16.32
CA ARG A 299 6.50 6.88 -15.70
C ARG A 299 6.08 8.34 -15.52
N PHE A 300 5.42 8.92 -16.53
CA PHE A 300 4.88 10.27 -16.45
C PHE A 300 3.83 10.40 -15.34
N PHE A 301 2.92 9.43 -15.20
CA PHE A 301 1.94 9.42 -14.12
C PHE A 301 2.59 9.31 -12.74
N GLN A 302 3.60 8.46 -12.57
CA GLN A 302 4.34 8.33 -11.31
C GLN A 302 5.03 9.65 -10.93
N GLN A 303 5.77 10.27 -11.87
CA GLN A 303 6.42 11.56 -11.64
C GLN A 303 5.41 12.68 -11.35
N SER A 304 4.28 12.68 -12.05
CA SER A 304 3.20 13.66 -11.83
C SER A 304 2.55 13.50 -10.46
N PHE A 305 2.40 12.26 -9.99
CA PHE A 305 1.87 11.95 -8.67
C PHE A 305 2.81 12.48 -7.58
N ASP A 306 4.09 12.13 -7.67
CA ASP A 306 5.14 12.58 -6.76
C ASP A 306 5.23 14.12 -6.71
N GLY A 307 5.17 14.80 -7.87
CA GLY A 307 5.15 16.26 -7.94
C GLY A 307 3.91 16.90 -7.33
N LYS A 308 2.75 16.24 -7.43
CA LYS A 308 1.52 16.72 -6.78
C LYS A 308 1.61 16.60 -5.26
N MET A 309 2.16 15.49 -4.77
CA MET A 309 2.34 15.25 -3.33
C MET A 309 3.33 16.22 -2.71
N SER A 310 4.46 16.49 -3.37
CA SER A 310 5.42 17.48 -2.92
C SER A 310 4.85 18.91 -2.93
N GLY A 311 4.01 19.26 -3.91
CA GLY A 311 3.28 20.53 -3.93
C GLY A 311 2.30 20.70 -2.76
N LEU A 312 1.58 19.64 -2.39
CA LEU A 312 0.72 19.64 -1.21
C LEU A 312 1.55 19.77 0.08
N ALA A 313 2.65 19.02 0.18
CA ALA A 313 3.57 19.08 1.32
C ALA A 313 4.14 20.50 1.52
N ALA A 314 4.57 21.17 0.44
CA ALA A 314 5.03 22.56 0.50
C ALA A 314 3.94 23.50 1.04
N THR A 315 2.69 23.31 0.62
CA THR A 315 1.55 24.10 1.11
C THR A 315 1.31 23.88 2.59
N GLU A 316 1.39 22.64 3.08
CA GLU A 316 1.22 22.33 4.50
C GLU A 316 2.34 22.91 5.36
N LEU A 317 3.60 22.86 4.90
CA LEU A 317 4.72 23.46 5.62
C LEU A 317 4.64 24.99 5.66
N GLN A 318 4.11 25.65 4.61
CA GLN A 318 3.89 27.11 4.64
C GLN A 318 2.83 27.52 5.67
N ARG A 319 1.87 26.64 5.96
CA ARG A 319 0.80 26.89 6.94
C ARG A 319 1.23 26.61 8.38
N ARG A 320 2.24 25.76 8.58
CA ARG A 320 2.63 25.25 9.90
C ARG A 320 4.06 25.69 10.24
N ARG A 321 4.19 26.57 11.23
CA ARG A 321 5.49 27.07 11.68
C ARG A 321 6.32 25.98 12.36
N GLY A 322 7.65 26.05 12.20
CA GLY A 322 8.60 25.16 12.87
C GLY A 322 8.75 23.77 12.23
N LEU A 323 8.05 23.50 11.12
CA LEU A 323 8.15 22.24 10.39
C LEU A 323 8.96 22.44 9.11
N ARG A 324 9.75 21.43 8.75
CA ARG A 324 10.62 21.43 7.57
C ARG A 324 10.49 20.14 6.75
N PHE A 325 9.93 19.10 7.34
CA PHE A 325 9.82 17.80 6.71
C PHE A 325 8.37 17.35 6.65
N VAL A 326 8.00 16.73 5.54
CA VAL A 326 6.73 16.02 5.39
C VAL A 326 7.04 14.58 5.03
N VAL A 327 6.40 13.64 5.72
CA VAL A 327 6.58 12.20 5.51
C VAL A 327 5.24 11.55 5.18
N ASN A 328 5.21 10.79 4.09
CA ASN A 328 4.04 10.09 3.56
C ASN A 328 4.37 8.64 3.21
N GLY A 329 3.32 7.82 3.05
CA GLY A 329 3.32 6.55 2.31
C GLY A 329 2.54 6.64 0.99
N HIS A 330 1.77 5.61 0.64
CA HIS A 330 0.70 5.53 -0.38
C HIS A 330 1.12 5.16 -1.81
N SER A 331 2.26 5.66 -2.31
CA SER A 331 2.68 5.36 -3.69
C SER A 331 3.35 3.99 -3.81
N HIS A 332 3.72 3.39 -2.67
CA HIS A 332 4.62 2.24 -2.55
C HIS A 332 6.02 2.46 -3.13
N PHE A 333 6.32 3.66 -3.64
CA PHE A 333 7.63 4.00 -4.21
C PHE A 333 8.35 4.99 -3.31
N PRO A 334 9.54 4.63 -2.82
CA PRO A 334 10.33 5.55 -2.03
C PRO A 334 10.69 6.79 -2.87
N SER A 335 10.40 7.99 -2.36
CA SER A 335 10.71 9.28 -3.00
C SER A 335 11.26 10.29 -1.98
N MET A 336 12.19 11.14 -2.42
CA MET A 336 12.70 12.28 -1.65
C MET A 336 12.73 13.50 -2.56
N GLN A 337 11.96 14.54 -2.23
CA GLN A 337 11.85 15.75 -3.06
C GLN A 337 12.13 17.02 -2.24
N PRO A 338 13.07 17.87 -2.67
CA PRO A 338 13.33 19.14 -2.01
C PRO A 338 12.13 20.10 -2.19
N LEU A 339 11.77 20.79 -1.11
CA LEU A 339 10.68 21.78 -1.07
C LEU A 339 11.20 23.23 -0.93
N GLY A 340 12.50 23.43 -1.16
CA GLY A 340 13.17 24.71 -0.98
C GLY A 340 13.68 24.90 0.45
N THR A 341 13.46 26.09 1.01
CA THR A 341 14.03 26.50 2.30
C THR A 341 12.94 27.10 3.19
N ILE A 342 12.87 26.63 4.44
CA ILE A 342 11.97 27.15 5.48
C ILE A 342 12.85 27.54 6.67
N ASP A 343 12.69 28.77 7.16
CA ASP A 343 13.49 29.35 8.23
C ASP A 343 15.01 29.21 8.01
N GLY A 344 15.44 29.40 6.76
CA GLY A 344 16.86 29.31 6.36
C GLY A 344 17.42 27.88 6.30
N LYS A 345 16.60 26.85 6.50
CA LYS A 345 17.02 25.44 6.44
C LYS A 345 16.31 24.68 5.30
N PRO A 346 16.95 23.67 4.68
CA PRO A 346 16.31 22.84 3.67
C PRO A 346 15.01 22.21 4.20
N ALA A 347 13.98 22.23 3.36
CA ALA A 347 12.72 21.53 3.59
C ALA A 347 12.57 20.40 2.57
N VAL A 348 12.02 19.26 3.00
CA VAL A 348 12.00 18.03 2.19
C VAL A 348 10.69 17.26 2.38
N TYR A 349 10.15 16.76 1.28
CA TYR A 349 9.09 15.76 1.24
C TYR A 349 9.71 14.36 1.09
N PHE A 350 9.20 13.41 1.87
CA PHE A 350 9.55 12.01 1.78
C PHE A 350 8.33 11.14 1.53
N ASN A 351 8.48 10.17 0.64
CA ASN A 351 7.65 8.97 0.60
C ASN A 351 8.47 7.80 1.14
N THR A 352 7.97 7.12 2.18
CA THR A 352 8.69 6.02 2.84
C THR A 352 8.73 4.74 2.01
N GLY A 353 7.94 4.61 0.95
CA GLY A 353 7.91 3.41 0.10
C GLY A 353 7.00 2.31 0.65
N THR A 354 7.46 1.06 0.70
CA THR A 354 6.64 -0.10 1.07
C THR A 354 7.49 -1.25 1.63
N TRP A 355 6.84 -2.17 2.36
CA TRP A 355 7.41 -3.44 2.80
C TRP A 355 6.76 -4.64 2.08
N ARG A 356 6.25 -4.43 0.86
CA ARG A 356 5.57 -5.45 0.05
C ARG A 356 6.45 -6.00 -1.07
N ALA A 357 6.03 -7.12 -1.62
CA ALA A 357 6.36 -7.50 -2.99
C ALA A 357 5.87 -6.41 -3.96
N VAL A 358 6.72 -6.05 -4.92
CA VAL A 358 6.40 -5.08 -5.97
C VAL A 358 6.74 -5.68 -7.32
N HIS A 359 5.85 -5.50 -8.28
CA HIS A 359 6.09 -5.81 -9.69
C HIS A 359 6.48 -4.53 -10.44
N GLN A 360 7.78 -4.24 -10.50
CA GLN A 360 8.29 -3.05 -11.18
C GLN A 360 8.37 -3.26 -12.70
N ILE A 361 7.78 -2.34 -13.46
CA ILE A 361 7.92 -2.30 -14.91
C ILE A 361 9.36 -1.93 -15.31
N GLY A 362 9.97 -2.79 -16.12
CA GLY A 362 11.29 -2.59 -16.71
C GLY A 362 11.25 -2.12 -18.18
N HIS A 363 12.45 -1.93 -18.74
CA HIS A 363 12.67 -1.79 -20.17
C HIS A 363 12.83 -3.15 -20.85
N ASP A 364 12.79 -3.15 -22.17
CA ASP A 364 12.58 -4.34 -22.96
C ASP A 364 13.81 -4.80 -23.78
N LEU A 365 13.89 -6.12 -24.05
CA LEU A 365 14.58 -6.73 -25.19
C LEU A 365 13.53 -7.17 -26.27
N ARG A 366 13.24 -6.34 -27.32
CA ARG A 366 12.15 -6.49 -28.37
C ARG A 366 10.76 -5.76 -28.26
N GLY A 367 10.60 -4.65 -27.53
CA GLY A 367 9.44 -3.73 -27.54
C GLY A 367 8.16 -4.06 -26.73
N ARG A 368 8.19 -4.89 -25.68
CA ARG A 368 7.07 -5.21 -24.73
C ARG A 368 7.34 -4.72 -23.29
N PRO A 369 6.38 -4.72 -22.33
CA PRO A 369 6.70 -4.42 -20.93
C PRO A 369 7.21 -5.68 -20.23
N SER A 370 8.30 -5.57 -19.47
CA SER A 370 8.80 -6.60 -18.55
C SER A 370 8.47 -6.21 -17.11
N PHE A 371 8.27 -7.18 -16.23
CA PHE A 371 8.04 -6.93 -14.80
C PHE A 371 9.03 -7.74 -14.00
N LEU A 372 9.70 -7.10 -13.04
CA LEU A 372 10.55 -7.76 -12.05
C LEU A 372 9.82 -7.74 -10.71
N ALA A 373 9.57 -8.93 -10.16
CA ALA A 373 9.06 -9.09 -8.80
C ALA A 373 10.21 -9.03 -7.79
N TYR A 374 10.07 -8.22 -6.75
CA TYR A 374 10.99 -8.20 -5.60
C TYR A 374 10.28 -7.75 -4.33
N ASP A 375 10.75 -8.21 -3.18
CA ASP A 375 10.33 -7.72 -1.86
C ASP A 375 11.06 -6.39 -1.57
N ALA A 376 10.32 -5.29 -1.48
CA ALA A 376 10.84 -4.01 -1.04
C ALA A 376 10.88 -3.92 0.49
N MET A 377 11.86 -3.17 1.01
CA MET A 377 11.88 -2.72 2.41
C MET A 377 12.55 -1.36 2.47
N SER A 378 11.80 -0.34 2.89
CA SER A 378 12.28 1.03 3.00
C SER A 378 11.81 1.71 4.28
N TYR A 379 12.61 2.65 4.77
CA TYR A 379 12.32 3.41 5.99
C TYR A 379 13.12 4.72 6.02
N LEU A 380 12.61 5.70 6.76
CA LEU A 380 13.27 6.98 7.01
C LEU A 380 13.60 7.08 8.50
N VAL A 381 14.79 7.54 8.85
CA VAL A 381 15.24 7.71 10.23
C VAL A 381 15.70 9.15 10.43
N PHE A 382 15.21 9.80 11.47
CA PHE A 382 15.75 11.05 11.99
C PHE A 382 16.55 10.77 13.26
N PHE A 383 17.75 11.32 13.32
CA PHE A 383 18.70 11.00 14.38
C PHE A 383 18.61 11.96 15.56
N PRO A 384 19.00 11.48 16.76
CA PRO A 384 19.18 12.32 17.93
C PRO A 384 20.17 13.46 17.71
N SER A 385 20.00 14.55 18.47
CA SER A 385 20.87 15.73 18.38
C SER A 385 22.34 15.46 18.73
N ASP A 386 22.61 14.41 19.50
CA ASP A 386 23.94 13.97 19.92
C ASP A 386 24.49 12.81 19.07
N ASP A 387 23.89 12.54 17.90
CA ASP A 387 24.39 11.53 16.98
C ASP A 387 25.88 11.76 16.67
N PRO A 388 26.77 10.78 16.88
CA PRO A 388 28.22 10.97 16.75
C PRO A 388 28.68 11.24 15.32
N LEU A 389 27.81 10.99 14.33
CA LEU A 389 28.06 11.31 12.92
C LEU A 389 27.38 12.63 12.49
N HIS A 390 26.73 13.33 13.42
CA HIS A 390 26.03 14.60 13.18
C HIS A 390 24.97 14.53 12.05
N ARG A 391 24.28 13.40 11.94
CA ARG A 391 23.22 13.20 10.93
C ARG A 391 21.92 13.87 11.38
N ASP A 392 21.19 14.50 10.45
CA ASP A 392 19.80 14.94 10.71
C ASP A 392 18.85 13.76 10.42
N TYR A 393 19.01 13.14 9.25
CA TYR A 393 18.24 11.97 8.83
C TYR A 393 19.05 11.05 7.89
N GLU A 394 18.60 9.80 7.78
CA GLU A 394 18.99 8.84 6.74
C GLU A 394 17.75 8.20 6.14
N TRP A 395 17.82 7.97 4.83
CA TRP A 395 16.76 7.33 4.08
C TRP A 395 17.28 6.05 3.45
N TRP A 396 16.63 4.92 3.75
CA TRP A 396 17.07 3.60 3.36
C TRP A 396 16.05 2.92 2.46
N THR A 397 16.55 2.32 1.37
CA THR A 397 15.76 1.50 0.44
C THR A 397 16.50 0.21 0.14
N GLY A 398 15.83 -0.93 0.24
CA GLY A 398 16.36 -2.23 -0.13
C GLY A 398 15.35 -3.03 -0.96
N ALA A 399 15.86 -3.95 -1.76
CA ALA A 399 15.08 -4.90 -2.54
C ALA A 399 15.68 -6.30 -2.38
N LEU A 400 14.82 -7.32 -2.30
CA LEU A 400 15.20 -8.71 -2.22
C LEU A 400 14.48 -9.51 -3.30
N VAL A 401 15.24 -10.31 -4.04
CA VAL A 401 14.70 -11.29 -4.99
C VAL A 401 14.99 -12.67 -4.41
N ALA A 402 13.94 -13.48 -4.23
CA ALA A 402 14.11 -14.85 -3.77
C ALA A 402 14.83 -15.70 -4.83
N ASN A 403 15.68 -16.63 -4.39
CA ASN A 403 16.33 -17.57 -5.31
C ASN A 403 15.29 -18.57 -5.82
N ALA A 404 15.16 -18.67 -7.16
CA ALA A 404 14.16 -19.51 -7.83
C ALA A 404 14.26 -21.01 -7.46
N SER A 405 15.41 -21.49 -6.99
CA SER A 405 15.60 -22.89 -6.57
C SER A 405 14.88 -23.26 -5.26
N HIS A 406 14.31 -22.30 -4.53
CA HIS A 406 13.58 -22.52 -3.27
C HIS A 406 12.14 -21.99 -3.27
N ALA A 407 11.67 -21.39 -4.38
CA ALA A 407 10.33 -20.81 -4.49
C ALA A 407 9.21 -21.86 -4.65
N HIS A 408 9.57 -23.11 -4.94
CA HIS A 408 8.67 -24.26 -4.87
C HIS A 408 9.12 -25.13 -3.70
N GLY A 409 8.55 -24.89 -2.52
CA GLY A 409 8.64 -25.82 -1.42
C GLY A 409 8.05 -27.15 -1.88
N ASP A 410 8.89 -28.18 -1.88
CA ASP A 410 8.51 -29.58 -2.06
C ASP A 410 7.29 -29.88 -1.19
N ALA A 411 6.14 -30.11 -1.83
CA ALA A 411 5.09 -30.90 -1.19
C ALA A 411 5.69 -32.29 -0.97
N PRO A 412 5.74 -32.81 0.28
CA PRO A 412 6.24 -34.15 0.52
C PRO A 412 5.36 -35.13 -0.26
N ASN A 413 5.98 -35.93 -1.11
CA ASN A 413 5.35 -37.01 -1.86
C ASN A 413 4.72 -37.98 -0.84
N PRO A 414 3.37 -38.12 -0.76
CA PRO A 414 2.75 -39.09 0.13
C PRO A 414 2.73 -40.41 -0.64
N GLY A 415 3.85 -41.12 -0.61
CA GLY A 415 4.05 -42.34 -1.38
C GLY A 415 5.21 -43.16 -0.85
N GLY A 416 5.05 -43.65 0.38
CA GLY A 416 5.69 -44.86 0.89
C GLY A 416 4.62 -45.90 1.14
#